data_AF-J1SN07-F1
#
_entry.id   AF-J1SN07-F1
#
_cell.length_a   1.000
_cell.length_b   1.000
_cell.length_c   1.000
_cell.angle_alpha   90.00
_cell.angle_beta   90.00
_cell.angle_gamma   90.00
#
_symmetry.space_group_name_H-M   'P 1'
#
loop_
_entity.id
_entity.type
_entity.pdbx_description
1 polymer ?
#
loop_
_entity_poly.entity_id
_entity_poly.type
_entity_poly.pdbx_seq_one_letter_code
_entity_poly.pdbx_strand_id
1 'polypeptide(L)' 'MTPEERKILMALASMCDQYLDDGRGRLDHKAMYAGELAVEVLASYGLVKPEIQGGSWTEEGLLLLEES' A
#
# COMPACT_ATOMS: atom_id res chain seq x y z
N MET A 1 -6.55 14.57 -3.05
CA MET A 1 -6.48 13.96 -1.71
C MET A 1 -6.63 15.06 -0.68
N THR A 2 -7.56 14.93 0.27
CA THR A 2 -7.64 15.88 1.40
C THR A 2 -6.54 15.59 2.43
N PRO A 3 -6.20 16.52 3.35
CA PRO A 3 -5.20 16.25 4.38
C PRO A 3 -5.55 15.05 5.28
N GLU A 4 -6.83 14.87 5.60
CA GLU A 4 -7.30 13.75 6.43
C GLU A 4 -7.20 12.42 5.66
N GLU A 5 -7.66 12.41 4.41
CA GLU A 5 -7.54 11.25 3.53
C GLU A 5 -6.08 10.84 3.33
N ARG A 6 -5.17 11.82 3.19
CA ARG A 6 -3.74 11.57 3.13
C ARG A 6 -3.21 10.89 4.38
N LYS A 7 -3.59 11.39 5.55
CA LYS A 7 -3.19 10.80 6.84
C LYS A 7 -3.66 9.35 6.97
N ILE A 8 -4.89 9.06 6.52
CA ILE A 8 -5.44 7.70 6.50
C ILE A 8 -4.64 6.81 5.54
N LEU A 9 -4.34 7.28 4.34
CA LEU A 9 -3.57 6.54 3.35
C LEU A 9 -2.13 6.29 3.80
N MET A 10 -1.48 7.25 4.47
CA MET A 10 -0.16 7.07 5.07
C MET A 10 -0.18 5.95 6.13
N ALA A 11 -1.17 5.97 7.03
CA ALA A 11 -1.32 4.93 8.05
C ALA A 11 -1.58 3.54 7.44
N LEU A 12 -2.43 3.47 6.40
CA LEU A 12 -2.69 2.23 5.67
C LEU A 12 -1.43 1.72 4.95
N ALA A 13 -0.69 2.61 4.28
CA ALA A 13 0.54 2.28 3.59
C ALA A 13 1.60 1.77 4.56
N SER A 14 1.80 2.45 5.70
CA SER A 14 2.74 2.01 6.76
C SER A 14 2.40 0.62 7.30
N MET A 15 1.10 0.35 7.51
CA MET A 15 0.65 -0.98 7.95
C MET A 15 0.94 -2.05 6.90
N CYS A 16 0.67 -1.75 5.62
CA CYS A 16 0.98 -2.67 4.53
C CYS A 16 2.49 -2.92 4.41
N ASP A 17 3.32 -1.90 4.51
CA ASP A 17 4.77 -2.05 4.50
C ASP A 17 5.24 -2.93 5.67
N GLN A 18 4.74 -2.67 6.88
CA GLN A 18 5.13 -3.44 8.07
C GLN A 18 4.73 -4.93 8.02
N TYR A 19 3.55 -5.26 7.48
CA TYR A 19 2.98 -6.60 7.61
C TYR A 19 2.88 -7.38 6.30
N LEU A 20 2.87 -6.69 5.16
CA LEU A 20 2.68 -7.28 3.84
C LEU A 20 3.93 -7.17 2.97
N ASP A 21 5.00 -6.46 3.35
CA ASP A 21 6.26 -6.49 2.59
C ASP A 21 6.79 -7.94 2.50
N ASP A 22 7.15 -8.33 1.28
CA ASP A 22 7.74 -9.64 0.95
C ASP A 22 9.28 -9.63 1.03
N GLY A 23 9.88 -8.50 1.41
CA GLY A 23 11.32 -8.28 1.52
C GLY A 23 12.00 -7.96 0.19
N ARG A 24 11.23 -7.80 -0.90
CA ARG A 24 11.71 -7.39 -2.23
C ARG A 24 11.14 -6.04 -2.64
N GLY A 25 10.60 -5.27 -1.69
CA GLY A 25 9.97 -3.98 -1.94
C GLY A 25 8.59 -4.15 -2.61
N ARG A 26 7.89 -5.24 -2.32
CA ARG A 26 6.58 -5.57 -2.87
C ARG A 26 5.64 -5.99 -1.76
N LEU A 27 4.36 -5.71 -1.96
CA LEU A 27 3.30 -6.18 -1.08
C LEU A 27 2.84 -7.58 -1.50
N ASP A 28 2.78 -8.48 -0.53
CA ASP A 28 2.10 -9.77 -0.59
C ASP A 28 0.88 -9.73 0.34
N HIS A 29 -0.33 -9.77 -0.22
CA HIS A 29 -1.57 -9.73 0.58
C HIS A 29 -1.81 -11.02 1.37
N LYS A 30 -1.01 -12.07 1.17
CA LYS A 30 -1.02 -13.35 1.92
C LYS A 30 -2.37 -14.08 1.87
N ALA A 31 -3.13 -13.89 0.79
CA ALA A 31 -4.53 -14.35 0.65
C ALA A 31 -5.45 -13.92 1.84
N MET A 32 -5.09 -12.84 2.53
CA MET A 32 -5.90 -12.27 3.58
C MET A 32 -6.85 -11.24 2.97
N TYR A 33 -8.15 -11.39 3.20
CA TYR A 33 -9.16 -10.45 2.69
C TYR A 33 -8.84 -8.98 3.04
N ALA A 34 -8.36 -8.72 4.26
CA ALA A 34 -7.95 -7.38 4.67
C ALA A 34 -6.72 -6.85 3.90
N GLY A 35 -5.78 -7.74 3.56
CA GLY A 35 -4.61 -7.38 2.75
C GLY A 35 -4.99 -7.10 1.30
N GLU A 36 -5.88 -7.91 0.73
CA GLU A 36 -6.42 -7.72 -0.62
C GLU A 36 -7.11 -6.36 -0.74
N LEU A 37 -8.01 -6.07 0.20
CA LEU A 37 -8.71 -4.78 0.23
C LEU A 37 -7.74 -3.61 0.43
N ALA A 38 -6.73 -3.74 1.29
CA ALA A 38 -5.74 -2.69 1.51
C ALA A 38 -4.94 -2.38 0.23
N VAL A 39 -4.50 -3.42 -0.49
CA VAL A 39 -3.81 -3.27 -1.78
C VAL A 39 -4.73 -2.65 -2.83
N GLU A 40 -6.00 -3.07 -2.92
CA GLU A 40 -6.99 -2.48 -3.84
C GLU A 40 -7.21 -0.99 -3.56
N VAL A 41 -7.35 -0.61 -2.28
CA VAL A 41 -7.50 0.80 -1.89
C VAL A 41 -6.25 1.58 -2.32
N LEU A 42 -5.05 1.15 -1.94
CA LEU A 42 -3.81 1.84 -2.33
C LEU A 42 -3.64 1.94 -3.86
N ALA A 43 -4.02 0.90 -4.60
CA ALA A 43 -4.00 0.89 -6.06
C ALA A 43 -5.01 1.87 -6.68
N SER A 44 -6.20 2.00 -6.10
CA SER A 44 -7.21 2.97 -6.56
C SER A 44 -6.75 4.43 -6.46
N TYR A 45 -5.79 4.71 -5.56
CA TYR A 45 -5.12 6.01 -5.42
C TYR A 45 -3.82 6.13 -6.21
N GLY A 46 -3.43 5.10 -6.98
CA GLY A 46 -2.21 5.08 -7.77
C GLY A 46 -0.92 4.93 -6.94
N LEU A 47 -1.02 4.49 -5.68
CA LEU A 47 0.12 4.31 -4.77
C LEU A 47 0.76 2.92 -4.93
N VAL A 48 0.00 1.96 -5.44
CA VAL A 48 0.44 0.58 -5.70
C VAL A 48 -0.01 0.18 -7.10
N LYS A 49 0.88 -0.48 -7.84
CA LYS A 49 0.51 -1.19 -9.06
C LYS A 49 0.06 -2.61 -8.67
N PRO A 50 -1.23 -2.96 -8.88
CA PRO A 50 -1.75 -4.25 -8.44
C PRO A 50 -1.18 -5.40 -9.30
N GLU A 51 -0.94 -6.53 -8.65
CA GLU A 51 -0.48 -7.79 -9.21
C GLU A 51 -1.27 -8.96 -8.59
N ILE A 52 -1.11 -10.16 -9.13
CA ILE A 52 -1.93 -11.34 -8.75
C ILE A 52 -1.91 -11.63 -7.24
N GLN A 53 -0.78 -11.36 -6.57
CA GLN A 53 -0.59 -11.66 -5.15
C GLN A 53 -0.35 -10.41 -4.29
N GLY A 54 -0.74 -9.22 -4.76
CA GLY A 54 -0.53 -7.97 -4.04
C GLY A 54 -0.18 -6.85 -5.01
N GLY A 55 1.02 -6.30 -4.89
CA GLY A 55 1.43 -5.24 -5.81
C GLY A 55 2.80 -4.68 -5.53
N SER A 56 3.26 -3.84 -6.45
CA SER A 56 4.52 -3.09 -6.33
C SER A 56 4.22 -1.63 -6.03
N TRP A 57 4.96 -1.00 -5.13
CA TRP A 57 4.82 0.43 -4.87
C TRP A 57 5.09 1.26 -6.14
N THR A 58 4.33 2.33 -6.34
CA THR A 58 4.66 3.37 -7.31
C THR A 58 5.64 4.37 -6.70
N GLU A 59 6.17 5.29 -7.51
CA GLU A 59 7.01 6.37 -6.99
C GLU A 59 6.26 7.23 -5.97
N GLU A 60 4.99 7.54 -6.24
CA GLU A 60 4.12 8.27 -5.33
C GLU A 60 3.82 7.49 -4.04
N GLY A 61 3.69 6.17 -4.15
CA GLY A 61 3.52 5.28 -2.99
C GLY A 61 4.74 5.29 -2.07
N LEU A 62 5.94 5.22 -2.64
CA LEU A 62 7.19 5.29 -1.90
C LEU A 62 7.37 6.66 -1.22
N LEU A 63 7.10 7.75 -1.94
CA LEU A 63 7.14 9.10 -1.36
C LEU A 63 6.16 9.24 -0.17
N LEU A 64 4.96 8.66 -0.28
CA LEU A 64 3.99 8.69 0.81
C LEU A 64 4.47 7.92 2.04
N LEU A 65 5.21 6.80 1.85
CA LEU A 65 5.80 6.01 2.93
C LEU A 65 6.98 6.71 3.61
N GLU A 66 7.86 7.38 2.84
CA GLU A 66 9.01 8.10 3.40
C GLU A 66 8.59 9.25 4.35
N GLU A 67 7.36 9.72 4.21
CA GLU A 67 6.79 10.77 5.07
C GLU A 67 6.10 10.25 6.35
N SER A 68 6.03 8.93 6.55
CA SER A 68 5.31 8.29 7.66
C SER A 68 6.08 8.15 8.97
#